data_AF-A0AAP3A9Z3-F1
#
_entry.id   AF-A0AAP3A9Z3-F1
#
_cell.length_a   1.000
_cell.length_b   1.000
_cell.length_c   1.000
_cell.angle_alpha   90.00
_cell.angle_beta   90.00
_cell.angle_gamma   90.00
#
_symmetry.space_group_name_H-M   'P 1'
#
loop_
_entity.id
_entity.type
_entity.pdbx_description
1 polymer ?
#
loop_
_entity_poly.entity_id
_entity_poly.type
_entity_poly.pdbx_seq_one_letter_code
_entity_poly.pdbx_strand_id
1 'polypeptide(L)'
;ASLTGHEMSAIYIQDLLAVDTFIPRKVQGGMAGECAMENAVGMAAMVKADRLQMQVIARELSARLQTEVVVVSSFGRTPAP
;
A
#
# COMPACT_ATOMS: atom_id res chain seq x y z
N ALA A 1 -8.69 -8.31 -7.47
CA ALA A 1 -7.56 -7.71 -8.19
C ALA A 1 -8.02 -6.60 -9.15
N SER A 2 -8.62 -5.53 -8.60
CA SER A 2 -9.36 -4.52 -9.37
C SER A 2 -8.47 -3.47 -10.06
N LEU A 3 -7.28 -3.20 -9.55
CA LEU A 3 -6.42 -2.11 -10.03
C LEU A 3 -5.47 -2.57 -11.15
N THR A 4 -5.04 -3.82 -11.10
CA THR A 4 -3.97 -4.34 -11.96
C THR A 4 -4.48 -5.28 -13.05
N GLY A 5 -5.74 -5.70 -12.99
CA GLY A 5 -6.35 -6.63 -13.94
C GLY A 5 -5.77 -8.05 -13.90
N HIS A 6 -4.91 -8.36 -12.92
CA HIS A 6 -4.37 -9.71 -12.72
C HIS A 6 -5.37 -10.60 -11.97
N GLU A 7 -5.16 -11.91 -12.01
CA GLU A 7 -5.82 -12.84 -11.09
C GLU A 7 -5.34 -12.62 -9.65
N MET A 8 -6.17 -12.92 -8.65
CA MET A 8 -5.76 -12.74 -7.23
C MET A 8 -4.57 -13.64 -6.87
N SER A 9 -4.45 -14.80 -7.52
CA SER A 9 -3.32 -15.72 -7.39
C SER A 9 -1.99 -15.14 -7.87
N ALA A 10 -2.02 -14.06 -8.66
CA ALA A 10 -0.83 -13.36 -9.15
C ALA A 10 -0.49 -12.10 -8.32
N ILE A 11 -1.21 -11.83 -7.22
CA ILE A 11 -0.92 -10.70 -6.32
C ILE A 11 -0.29 -11.22 -5.03
N TYR A 12 0.89 -10.68 -4.70
CA TYR A 12 1.67 -11.10 -3.54
C TYR A 12 1.98 -9.92 -2.62
N ILE A 13 1.86 -10.14 -1.30
CA ILE A 13 2.34 -9.20 -0.28
C ILE A 13 3.87 -9.29 -0.26
N GLN A 14 4.54 -8.14 -0.33
CA GLN A 14 6.00 -8.04 -0.39
C GLN A 14 6.60 -7.76 0.97
N ASP A 15 5.90 -7.00 1.80
CA ASP A 15 6.38 -6.62 3.12
C ASP A 15 5.22 -6.52 4.11
N LEU A 16 5.52 -6.74 5.38
CA LEU A 16 4.57 -6.64 6.49
C LEU A 16 5.26 -5.96 7.67
N LEU A 17 4.62 -4.92 8.19
CA LEU A 17 5.05 -4.22 9.40
C LEU A 17 4.03 -4.44 10.52
N ALA A 18 4.49 -4.91 11.67
CA ALA A 18 3.68 -5.08 12.88
C ALA A 18 4.17 -4.13 13.98
N VAL A 19 3.24 -3.50 14.69
CA VAL A 19 3.52 -2.55 15.76
C VAL A 19 2.59 -2.83 16.94
N ASP A 20 3.15 -2.98 18.13
CA ASP A 20 2.37 -3.10 19.36
C ASP A 20 1.69 -1.77 19.72
N THR A 21 0.42 -1.84 20.08
CA THR A 21 -0.39 -0.68 20.42
C THR A 21 -1.40 -1.02 21.51
N PHE A 22 -2.13 -0.01 21.99
CA PHE A 22 -3.22 -0.19 22.94
C PHE A 22 -4.51 0.35 22.34
N ILE A 23 -5.61 -0.39 22.51
CA ILE A 23 -6.94 0.02 22.05
C ILE A 23 -7.93 0.09 23.22
N PRO A 24 -8.82 1.11 23.27
CA PRO A 24 -9.86 1.15 24.28
C PRO A 24 -10.92 0.08 23.99
N ARG A 25 -11.16 -0.80 24.96
CA ARG A 25 -12.17 -1.87 24.89
C ARG A 25 -13.11 -1.80 26.07
N LYS A 26 -14.40 -2.03 25.79
CA LYS A 26 -15.42 -2.11 26.83
C LYS A 26 -15.18 -3.35 27.68
N VAL A 27 -15.21 -3.18 29.00
CA VAL A 27 -15.07 -4.27 29.96
C VAL A 27 -16.35 -5.10 29.97
N GLN A 28 -16.24 -6.42 29.77
CA GLN A 28 -17.38 -7.32 29.93
C GLN A 28 -17.78 -7.44 31.41
N GLY A 29 -19.07 -7.33 31.70
CA GLY A 29 -19.58 -7.30 33.08
C GLY A 29 -19.54 -5.92 33.74
N GLY A 30 -19.05 -4.89 33.03
CA GLY A 30 -19.12 -3.51 33.47
C GLY A 30 -20.56 -2.98 33.51
N MET A 31 -20.93 -2.31 34.59
CA MET A 31 -22.28 -1.80 34.81
C MET A 31 -22.45 -0.34 34.38
N ALA A 32 -21.36 0.39 34.20
CA ALA A 32 -21.34 1.83 34.00
C ALA A 32 -20.60 2.28 32.72
N GLY A 33 -20.44 1.36 31.75
CA GLY A 33 -19.74 1.67 30.50
C GLY A 33 -18.22 1.73 30.67
N GLU A 34 -17.68 0.93 31.59
CA GLU A 34 -16.26 0.82 31.86
C GLU A 34 -15.48 0.43 30.59
N CYS A 35 -14.35 1.12 30.36
CA CYS A 35 -13.42 0.84 29.28
C CYS A 35 -11.99 0.69 29.84
N ALA A 36 -11.25 -0.26 29.30
CA ALA A 36 -9.84 -0.50 29.62
C ALA A 36 -9.00 -0.43 28.35
N MET A 37 -7.70 -0.12 28.51
CA MET A 37 -6.73 -0.20 27.42
C MET A 37 -6.25 -1.65 27.31
N GLU A 38 -6.50 -2.29 26.17
CA GLU A 38 -6.03 -3.64 25.90
C GLU A 38 -4.87 -3.62 24.89
N ASN A 39 -3.94 -4.57 25.05
CA ASN A 39 -2.86 -4.77 24.09
C ASN A 39 -3.45 -5.17 22.73
N ALA A 40 -2.92 -4.57 21.67
CA ALA A 40 -3.27 -4.88 20.29
C ALA A 40 -2.05 -4.78 19.40
N VAL A 41 -2.16 -5.30 18.17
CA VAL A 41 -1.11 -5.23 17.16
C VAL A 41 -1.67 -4.55 15.92
N GLY A 42 -1.09 -3.42 15.54
CA GLY A 42 -1.33 -2.77 14.25
C GLY A 42 -0.51 -3.45 13.16
N MET A 43 -1.16 -3.86 12.07
CA MET A 43 -0.49 -4.51 10.94
C MET A 43 -0.63 -3.65 9.68
N ALA A 44 0.46 -3.46 8.95
CA ALA A 44 0.49 -2.86 7.62
C ALA A 44 1.14 -3.83 6.62
N ALA A 45 0.64 -3.88 5.39
CA ALA A 45 1.16 -4.76 4.35
C ALA A 45 1.41 -3.98 3.06
N MET A 46 2.58 -4.19 2.46
CA MET A 46 2.95 -3.62 1.16
C MET A 46 2.70 -4.63 0.06
N VAL A 47 1.98 -4.23 -0.98
CA VAL A 47 1.83 -4.99 -2.22
C VAL A 47 2.37 -4.11 -3.34
N LYS A 48 3.38 -4.56 -4.08
CA LYS A 48 3.79 -3.88 -5.32
C LYS A 48 3.26 -4.63 -6.53
N ALA A 49 2.63 -3.86 -7.40
CA ALA A 49 2.13 -4.32 -8.67
C ALA A 49 3.15 -3.99 -9.76
N ASP A 50 3.40 -4.94 -10.67
CA ASP A 50 4.41 -4.80 -11.71
C ASP A 50 4.06 -3.76 -12.78
N ARG A 51 2.79 -3.32 -12.85
CA ARG A 51 2.33 -2.37 -13.84
C ARG A 51 1.99 -1.01 -13.23
N LEU A 52 3.03 -0.21 -12.99
CA LEU A 52 2.84 1.24 -12.97
C LEU A 52 2.50 1.66 -14.40
N GLN A 53 1.25 2.06 -14.69
CA GLN A 53 0.84 2.59 -16.01
C GLN A 53 1.44 3.99 -16.29
N MET A 54 2.61 4.27 -15.74
CA MET A 54 3.27 5.58 -15.75
C MET A 54 3.67 6.00 -17.17
N GLN A 55 3.89 5.04 -18.08
CA GLN A 55 4.06 5.32 -19.51
C GLN A 55 2.79 5.86 -20.17
N VAL A 56 1.60 5.39 -19.75
CA VAL A 56 0.32 5.90 -20.26
C VAL A 56 0.10 7.33 -19.78
N ILE A 57 0.36 7.57 -18.50
CA ILE A 57 0.27 8.90 -17.89
C ILE A 57 1.25 9.86 -18.57
N ALA A 58 2.52 9.48 -18.74
CA ALA A 58 3.52 10.34 -19.37
C ALA A 58 3.15 10.72 -20.81
N ARG A 59 2.64 9.78 -21.61
CA ARG A 59 2.16 10.05 -22.98
C ARG A 59 1.00 11.04 -22.99
N GLU A 60 0.01 10.83 -22.13
CA GLU A 60 -1.15 11.73 -22.02
C GLU A 60 -0.73 13.13 -21.57
N LEU A 61 0.22 13.21 -20.62
CA LEU A 61 0.73 14.47 -20.10
C LEU A 61 1.52 15.24 -21.17
N SER A 62 2.40 14.56 -21.92
CA SER A 62 3.14 15.15 -23.03
C SER A 62 2.22 15.69 -24.12
N ALA A 63 1.15 14.95 -24.45
CA ALA A 63 0.18 15.38 -25.45
C ALA A 63 -0.56 16.67 -25.03
N ARG A 64 -0.96 16.77 -23.75
CA ARG A 64 -1.68 17.93 -23.21
C ARG A 64 -0.81 19.16 -23.01
N LEU A 65 0.43 18.96 -22.58
CA LEU A 65 1.36 20.04 -22.21
C LEU A 65 2.31 20.42 -23.35
N GLN A 66 2.26 19.70 -24.48
CA GLN A 66 3.15 19.90 -25.64
C GLN A 66 4.64 19.95 -25.27
N THR A 67 5.02 19.22 -24.22
CA THR A 67 6.36 19.21 -23.65
C THR A 67 6.78 17.77 -23.42
N GLU A 68 8.08 17.48 -23.59
CA GLU A 68 8.63 16.14 -23.36
C GLU A 68 8.49 15.75 -21.89
N VAL A 69 7.91 14.57 -21.63
CA VAL A 69 7.77 13.99 -20.30
C VAL A 69 8.53 12.67 -20.26
N VAL A 70 9.56 12.62 -19.43
CA VAL A 70 10.42 11.45 -19.27
C VAL A 70 10.04 10.70 -18.00
N VAL A 71 9.80 9.40 -18.12
CA VAL A 71 9.61 8.51 -16.97
C VAL A 71 10.98 8.04 -16.49
N VAL A 72 11.44 8.55 -15.35
CA VAL A 72 12.69 8.09 -14.73
C VAL A 72 12.40 6.85 -13.88
N SER A 73 13.02 5.72 -14.23
CA SER A 73 12.93 4.49 -13.44
C SER A 73 13.99 4.47 -12.35
N SER A 74 13.77 5.17 -11.24
CA SER A 74 14.71 5.15 -10.09
C SER A 74 14.30 4.20 -8.96
N PHE A 75 13.29 3.35 -9.17
CA PHE A 75 12.78 2.47 -8.11
C PHE A 75 13.37 1.05 -8.17
N GLY A 76 14.54 0.88 -7.56
CA GLY A 76 15.00 -0.43 -7.04
C GLY A 76 15.59 -1.44 -8.04
N ARG A 77 16.05 -1.04 -9.22
CA ARG A 77 17.00 -1.86 -10.00
C ARG A 77 18.42 -1.34 -9.74
N THR A 78 19.23 -2.12 -9.03
CA THR A 78 20.68 -2.04 -9.22
C THR A 78 20.96 -2.26 -10.72
N PRO A 79 21.80 -1.44 -11.36
CA PRO A 79 22.22 -1.72 -12.73
C PRO A 79 23.00 -3.04 -12.71
N ALA A 80 22.52 -4.03 -13.46
CA ALA A 80 23.31 -5.21 -13.81
C ALA A 80 24.37 -4.78 -14.85
N PRO A 81 25.55 -5.43 -14.87
CA PRO A 81 26.73 -4.96 -15.61
C PRO A 81 26.55 -4.86 -17.12
#